data_AF-A0A849DC03-F1
#
_entry.id   AF-A0A849DC03-F1
#
_cell.length_a   1.000
_cell.length_b   1.000
_cell.length_c   1.000
_cell.angle_alpha   90.00
_cell.angle_beta   90.00
_cell.angle_gamma   90.00
#
_symmetry.space_group_name_H-M   'P 1'
#
loop_
_entity.id
_entity.type
_entity.pdbx_description
1 polymer ?
#
loop_
_entity_poly.entity_id
_entity_poly.type
_entity_poly.pdbx_seq_one_letter_code
_entity_poly.pdbx_strand_id
1 'polypeptide(L)'
;MRTYLRLFFNLLMPISMIITIVAIAYFSVSYDFTKAMKLGVLSGVLLGFGFSLVAALFLLVTRSVKKPVQGSLSIHEEPKNNNRNIPIKETPVQNMQHAIEQKLMLLMDKKLAFEVALYAIIDQNIGEIKTHETKDDSIISVHTQDGKIQISSTPLTRHTSQVILKTERNSPYLNKIISYIKEKEHSFLQY
;
A
#
# COMPACT_ATOMS: atom_id res chain seq x y z
N MET A 1 10.06 -13.27 -9.14
CA MET A 1 9.53 -13.01 -10.50
C MET A 1 10.31 -13.68 -11.62
N ARG A 2 11.66 -13.62 -11.63
CA ARG A 2 12.49 -14.19 -12.71
C ARG A 2 12.24 -15.69 -12.98
N THR A 3 12.11 -16.50 -11.93
CA THR A 3 11.86 -17.95 -12.05
C THR A 3 10.46 -18.28 -12.59
N TYR A 4 9.44 -17.52 -12.16
CA TYR A 4 8.06 -17.67 -12.63
C TYR A 4 7.92 -17.31 -14.12
N LEU A 5 8.51 -16.17 -14.53
CA LEU A 5 8.57 -15.78 -15.94
C LEU A 5 9.34 -16.80 -16.77
N ARG A 6 10.46 -17.33 -16.27
CA ARG A 6 11.24 -18.35 -16.98
C ARG A 6 10.46 -19.66 -17.16
N LEU A 7 9.73 -20.10 -16.14
CA LEU A 7 8.87 -21.28 -16.22
C LEU A 7 7.71 -21.05 -17.21
N PHE A 8 7.07 -19.87 -17.15
CA PHE A 8 6.00 -19.47 -18.06
C PHE A 8 6.48 -19.44 -19.51
N PHE A 9 7.61 -18.80 -19.81
CA PHE A 9 8.14 -18.77 -21.18
C PHE A 9 8.65 -20.14 -21.65
N ASN A 10 9.33 -20.91 -20.81
CA ASN A 10 9.86 -22.23 -21.22
C ASN A 10 8.77 -23.26 -21.46
N LEU A 11 7.63 -23.18 -20.78
CA LEU A 11 6.55 -24.16 -20.90
C LEU A 11 5.45 -23.67 -21.84
N LEU A 12 5.00 -22.42 -21.70
CA LEU A 12 3.82 -21.93 -22.40
C LEU A 12 4.11 -21.58 -23.86
N MET A 13 5.30 -21.05 -24.18
CA MET A 13 5.69 -20.75 -25.57
C MET A 13 5.68 -21.99 -26.46
N PRO A 14 6.38 -23.10 -26.14
CA PRO A 14 6.40 -24.26 -27.01
C PRO A 14 5.01 -24.90 -27.15
N ILE A 15 4.21 -24.92 -26.08
CA ILE A 15 2.82 -25.41 -26.14
C ILE A 15 2.00 -24.54 -27.11
N SER A 16 2.09 -23.21 -27.01
CA SER A 16 1.37 -22.31 -27.92
C SER A 16 1.82 -22.49 -29.38
N MET A 17 3.11 -22.73 -29.61
CA MET A 17 3.67 -22.92 -30.93
C MET A 17 3.17 -24.23 -31.56
N ILE A 18 3.12 -25.32 -30.77
CA ILE A 18 2.54 -26.60 -31.21
C ILE A 18 1.06 -26.44 -31.56
N ILE A 19 0.27 -25.78 -30.71
CA ILE A 19 -1.16 -25.52 -30.97
C ILE A 19 -1.34 -24.71 -32.26
N THR A 20 -0.49 -23.70 -32.48
CA THR A 20 -0.53 -22.87 -33.68
C THR A 20 -0.24 -23.67 -34.94
N ILE A 21 0.78 -24.54 -34.91
CA ILE A 21 1.14 -25.42 -36.04
C ILE A 21 -0.01 -26.39 -36.33
N VAL A 22 -0.59 -27.00 -35.30
CA VAL A 22 -1.75 -27.91 -35.44
C VAL A 22 -2.95 -27.16 -36.01
N ALA A 23 -3.21 -25.93 -35.57
CA ALA A 23 -4.28 -25.10 -36.10
C ALA A 23 -4.06 -24.76 -37.58
N ILE A 24 -2.84 -24.35 -37.96
CA ILE A 24 -2.50 -24.06 -39.36
C ILE A 24 -2.68 -25.30 -40.24
N ALA A 25 -2.16 -26.45 -39.80
CA ALA A 25 -2.30 -27.72 -40.51
C ALA A 25 -3.78 -28.10 -40.66
N TYR A 26 -4.55 -28.03 -39.57
CA TYR A 26 -5.99 -28.30 -39.56
C TYR A 26 -6.76 -27.38 -40.52
N PHE A 27 -6.43 -26.09 -40.57
CA PHE A 27 -7.09 -25.13 -41.46
C PHE A 27 -6.63 -25.24 -42.93
N SER A 28 -5.44 -25.80 -43.19
CA SER A 28 -4.92 -25.98 -44.55
C SER A 28 -5.54 -27.15 -45.32
N VAL A 29 -6.09 -28.16 -44.63
CA VAL A 29 -6.48 -29.46 -45.24
C VAL A 29 -7.92 -29.49 -45.78
N SER A 30 -8.58 -28.34 -45.96
CA SER A 30 -9.97 -28.14 -46.45
C SER A 30 -10.97 -27.86 -45.35
N TYR A 31 -10.90 -26.67 -44.75
CA TYR A 31 -11.83 -26.26 -43.72
C TYR A 31 -12.53 -24.95 -44.10
N ASP A 32 -13.87 -24.93 -44.05
CA ASP A 32 -14.66 -23.71 -44.16
C ASP A 32 -14.21 -22.74 -43.07
N PHE A 33 -13.53 -21.66 -43.44
CA PHE A 33 -13.07 -20.60 -42.53
C PHE A 33 -14.21 -20.10 -41.62
N THR A 34 -15.44 -20.09 -42.13
CA THR A 34 -16.64 -19.75 -41.35
C THR A 34 -16.94 -20.76 -40.24
N LYS A 35 -16.76 -22.07 -40.46
CA LYS A 35 -16.93 -23.10 -39.43
C LYS A 35 -15.80 -23.01 -38.40
N ALA A 36 -14.58 -22.75 -38.85
CA ALA A 36 -13.41 -22.52 -37.99
C ALA A 36 -13.61 -21.36 -37.03
N MET A 37 -14.06 -20.23 -37.55
CA MET A 37 -14.30 -19.02 -36.78
C MET A 37 -15.41 -19.25 -35.75
N LYS A 38 -16.51 -19.92 -36.14
CA LYS A 38 -17.58 -20.29 -35.20
C LYS A 38 -17.10 -21.23 -34.10
N LEU A 39 -16.29 -22.23 -34.43
CA LEU A 39 -15.73 -23.18 -33.45
C LEU A 39 -14.73 -22.49 -32.52
N GLY A 40 -13.90 -21.59 -33.07
CA GLY A 40 -12.94 -20.78 -32.31
C GLY A 40 -13.62 -19.83 -31.33
N VAL A 41 -14.66 -19.12 -31.78
CA VAL A 41 -15.46 -18.27 -30.91
C VAL A 41 -16.17 -19.10 -29.83
N LEU A 42 -16.79 -20.23 -30.21
CA LEU A 42 -17.52 -21.07 -29.27
C LEU A 42 -16.59 -21.68 -28.19
N SER A 43 -15.42 -22.19 -28.61
CA SER A 43 -14.41 -22.74 -27.69
C SER A 43 -13.78 -21.66 -26.81
N GLY A 44 -13.53 -20.46 -27.35
CA GLY A 44 -13.03 -19.32 -26.59
C GLY A 44 -14.02 -18.85 -25.53
N VAL A 45 -15.31 -18.80 -25.85
CA VAL A 45 -16.38 -18.47 -24.89
C VAL A 45 -16.46 -19.54 -23.80
N LEU A 46 -16.46 -20.83 -24.15
CA LEU A 46 -16.46 -21.93 -23.18
C LEU A 46 -15.25 -21.89 -22.24
N LEU A 47 -14.05 -21.65 -22.77
CA LEU A 47 -12.83 -21.49 -21.96
C LEU A 47 -12.91 -20.25 -21.07
N GLY A 48 -13.43 -19.12 -21.59
CA GLY A 48 -13.63 -17.90 -20.82
C GLY A 48 -14.56 -18.10 -19.63
N PHE A 49 -15.68 -18.81 -19.83
CA PHE A 49 -16.57 -19.22 -18.74
C PHE A 49 -15.86 -20.13 -17.73
N GLY A 50 -15.08 -21.11 -18.21
CA GLY A 50 -14.30 -22.00 -17.35
C GLY A 50 -13.30 -21.24 -16.45
N PHE A 51 -12.50 -20.34 -17.05
CA PHE A 51 -11.56 -19.52 -16.29
C PHE A 51 -12.26 -18.56 -15.32
N SER A 52 -13.38 -17.96 -15.73
CA SER A 52 -14.16 -17.09 -14.86
C SER A 52 -14.73 -17.86 -13.65
N LEU A 53 -15.19 -19.09 -13.84
CA LEU A 53 -15.69 -19.95 -12.77
C LEU A 53 -14.57 -20.31 -11.79
N VAL A 54 -13.40 -20.72 -12.30
CA VAL A 54 -12.23 -21.06 -11.48
C VAL A 54 -11.74 -19.84 -10.69
N ALA A 55 -11.67 -18.67 -11.32
CA ALA A 55 -11.31 -17.42 -10.66
C ALA A 55 -12.32 -17.03 -9.58
N ALA A 56 -13.62 -17.17 -9.85
CA ALA A 56 -14.67 -16.91 -8.88
C ALA A 56 -14.59 -17.86 -7.67
N LEU A 57 -14.37 -19.16 -7.90
CA LEU A 57 -14.16 -20.13 -6.82
C LEU A 57 -12.92 -19.80 -5.99
N PHE A 58 -11.81 -19.44 -6.64
CA PHE A 58 -10.59 -19.04 -5.96
C PHE A 58 -10.80 -17.78 -5.09
N LEU A 59 -11.52 -16.78 -5.60
CA LEU A 59 -11.90 -15.60 -4.84
C LEU A 59 -12.84 -15.93 -3.67
N LEU A 60 -13.77 -16.86 -3.85
CA LEU A 60 -14.70 -17.27 -2.80
C LEU A 60 -13.95 -18.00 -1.67
N VAL A 61 -13.06 -18.94 -2.01
CA VAL A 61 -12.22 -19.64 -1.02
C VAL A 61 -11.31 -18.67 -0.27
N THR A 62 -10.64 -17.77 -0.98
CA THR A 62 -9.75 -16.77 -0.33
C THR A 62 -10.51 -15.75 0.50
N ARG A 63 -11.76 -15.42 0.13
CA ARG A 63 -12.65 -14.57 0.92
C ARG A 63 -13.11 -15.26 2.21
N SER A 64 -13.39 -16.55 2.18
CA SER A 64 -13.80 -17.31 3.38
C SER A 64 -12.66 -17.49 4.42
N VAL A 65 -11.40 -17.42 3.98
CA VAL A 65 -10.23 -17.54 4.88
C VAL A 65 -9.87 -16.20 5.54
N LYS A 66 -10.24 -15.06 4.93
CA LYS A 66 -10.10 -13.74 5.57
C LYS A 66 -11.32 -13.44 6.44
N LYS A 67 -11.32 -13.94 7.67
CA LYS A 67 -12.18 -13.37 8.73
C LYS A 67 -11.89 -11.87 8.82
N PRO A 68 -12.91 -11.00 8.87
CA PRO A 68 -12.66 -9.60 9.20
C PRO A 68 -12.11 -9.58 10.63
N VAL A 69 -10.90 -9.05 10.80
CA VAL A 69 -10.47 -8.53 12.09
C VAL A 69 -11.35 -7.30 12.33
N GLN A 70 -12.56 -7.53 12.84
CA GLN A 70 -13.29 -6.54 13.62
C GLN A 70 -12.48 -6.35 14.90
N GLY A 71 -11.47 -5.48 14.82
CA GLY A 71 -10.88 -4.89 16.01
C GLY A 71 -12.00 -4.15 16.73
N SER A 72 -12.32 -4.60 17.93
CA SER A 72 -13.25 -3.97 18.84
C SER A 72 -12.87 -2.49 19.01
N LEU A 73 -13.72 -1.61 18.48
CA LEU A 73 -13.71 -0.20 18.80
C LEU A 73 -14.37 -0.07 20.19
N SER A 74 -13.60 -0.40 21.23
CA SER A 74 -13.95 -0.05 22.60
C SER A 74 -13.82 1.45 22.72
N ILE A 75 -14.94 2.16 22.63
CA ILE A 75 -15.08 3.57 22.99
C ILE A 75 -14.72 3.64 24.47
N HIS A 76 -13.51 4.10 24.80
CA HIS A 76 -13.18 4.51 26.15
C HIS A 76 -13.53 5.99 26.26
N GLU A 77 -14.69 6.25 26.85
CA GLU A 77 -15.09 7.56 27.35
C GLU A 77 -14.05 8.09 28.36
N GLU A 78 -13.80 9.39 28.31
CA GLU A 78 -12.97 10.13 29.25
C GLU A 78 -13.37 9.89 30.71
N PRO A 79 -12.43 9.66 31.66
CA PRO A 79 -12.69 9.90 33.06
C PRO A 79 -12.26 11.33 33.42
N LYS A 80 -13.30 12.12 33.65
CA LYS A 80 -13.36 13.40 34.35
C LYS A 80 -12.51 13.42 35.63
N ASN A 81 -11.65 14.43 35.70
CA ASN A 81 -11.03 15.07 36.87
C ASN A 81 -11.69 14.73 38.23
N ASN A 82 -10.93 14.14 39.16
CA ASN A 82 -11.16 14.40 40.58
C ASN A 82 -9.89 14.30 41.43
N ASN A 83 -9.69 15.36 42.20
CA ASN A 83 -8.63 15.63 43.15
C ASN A 83 -8.61 14.59 44.30
N ARG A 84 -7.45 14.03 44.64
CA ARG A 84 -7.11 13.62 46.03
C ARG A 84 -5.61 13.37 46.19
N ASN A 85 -4.99 14.18 47.04
CA ASN A 85 -3.70 13.93 47.66
C ASN A 85 -3.73 12.62 48.49
N ILE A 86 -2.63 11.86 48.48
CA ILE A 86 -1.82 11.39 49.65
C ILE A 86 -0.63 10.56 49.10
N PRO A 87 0.58 10.64 49.70
CA PRO A 87 1.84 10.17 49.12
C PRO A 87 2.26 8.78 49.64
N ILE A 88 3.01 7.98 48.86
CA ILE A 88 4.02 7.00 49.36
C ILE A 88 5.05 6.68 48.24
N LYS A 89 6.28 6.51 48.73
CA LYS A 89 7.60 6.20 48.17
C LYS A 89 7.77 5.10 47.10
N GLU A 90 8.80 5.36 46.28
CA GLU A 90 9.88 4.48 45.78
C GLU A 90 9.57 3.32 44.82
N THR A 91 9.83 3.54 43.53
CA THR A 91 10.81 2.75 42.73
C THR A 91 11.13 3.49 41.42
N PRO A 92 12.41 3.64 41.01
CA PRO A 92 12.78 4.40 39.82
C PRO A 92 12.69 3.49 38.59
N VAL A 93 11.54 3.47 37.91
CA VAL A 93 11.44 2.88 36.58
C VAL A 93 11.92 3.91 35.57
N GLN A 94 13.09 3.62 35.02
CA GLN A 94 13.79 4.40 34.01
C GLN A 94 12.92 4.63 32.75
N ASN A 95 12.84 5.89 32.32
CA ASN A 95 12.66 6.37 30.95
C ASN A 95 11.62 5.65 30.07
N MET A 96 10.34 5.95 30.27
CA MET A 96 9.40 6.00 29.13
C MET A 96 9.54 7.36 28.45
N GLN A 97 10.48 7.49 27.52
CA GLN A 97 10.40 8.54 26.50
C GLN A 97 9.17 8.23 25.63
N HIS A 98 8.07 8.94 25.89
CA HIS A 98 6.87 8.89 25.05
C HIS A 98 7.21 9.38 23.64
N ALA A 99 7.58 8.47 22.74
CA ALA A 99 7.68 8.77 21.33
C ALA A 99 6.29 9.20 20.83
N ILE A 100 6.22 10.41 20.26
CA ILE A 100 4.98 10.96 19.73
C ILE A 100 4.83 10.45 18.31
N GLU A 101 3.75 9.72 18.05
CA GLU A 101 3.39 9.19 16.75
C GLU A 101 2.13 9.87 16.24
N GLN A 102 2.20 10.49 15.07
CA GLN A 102 1.07 11.13 14.40
C GLN A 102 0.84 10.48 13.04
N LYS A 103 -0.41 10.07 12.80
CA LYS A 103 -0.82 9.36 11.57
C LYS A 103 -1.68 10.26 10.73
N LEU A 104 -1.32 10.41 9.46
CA LEU A 104 -2.07 11.11 8.44
C LEU A 104 -2.49 10.11 7.37
N MET A 105 -3.76 10.12 7.00
CA MET A 105 -4.25 9.41 5.83
C MET A 105 -4.40 10.42 4.70
N LEU A 106 -3.72 10.18 3.59
CA LEU A 106 -3.70 11.09 2.45
C LEU A 106 -4.41 10.47 1.25
N LEU A 107 -5.24 11.26 0.58
CA LEU A 107 -5.91 10.93 -0.68
C LEU A 107 -4.98 11.10 -1.90
N MET A 108 -3.78 10.54 -1.80
CA MET A 108 -2.79 10.51 -2.87
C MET A 108 -1.97 9.22 -2.82
N ASP A 109 -1.39 8.84 -3.96
CA ASP A 109 -0.53 7.65 -4.02
C ASP A 109 0.74 7.81 -3.17
N LYS A 110 1.39 6.67 -2.86
CA LYS A 110 2.56 6.63 -1.98
C LYS A 110 3.69 7.53 -2.47
N LYS A 111 3.91 7.58 -3.79
CA LYS A 111 5.03 8.30 -4.39
C LYS A 111 4.81 9.79 -4.25
N LEU A 112 3.61 10.26 -4.58
CA LEU A 112 3.22 11.65 -4.42
C LEU A 112 3.23 12.08 -2.95
N ALA A 113 2.71 11.25 -2.04
CA ALA A 113 2.78 11.54 -0.60
C ALA A 113 4.21 11.66 -0.08
N PHE A 114 5.11 10.79 -0.54
CA PHE A 114 6.53 10.86 -0.18
C PHE A 114 7.18 12.14 -0.72
N GLU A 115 6.93 12.49 -1.98
CA GLU A 115 7.43 13.73 -2.57
C GLU A 115 6.91 14.96 -1.82
N VAL A 116 5.60 15.04 -1.55
CA VAL A 116 4.99 16.14 -0.79
C VAL A 116 5.61 16.26 0.61
N ALA A 117 5.81 15.14 1.31
CA ALA A 117 6.44 15.14 2.63
C ALA A 117 7.91 15.59 2.57
N LEU A 118 8.65 15.17 1.54
CA LEU A 118 10.04 15.60 1.33
C LEU A 118 10.11 17.10 1.01
N TYR A 119 9.25 17.59 0.13
CA TYR A 119 9.15 19.01 -0.20
C TYR A 119 8.79 19.84 1.03
N ALA A 120 7.89 19.37 1.90
CA ALA A 120 7.56 20.05 3.15
C ALA A 120 8.78 20.29 4.05
N ILE A 121 9.76 19.36 4.05
CA ILE A 121 10.99 19.48 4.83
C ILE A 121 11.98 20.43 4.14
N ILE A 122 12.17 20.29 2.83
CA ILE A 122 13.13 21.07 2.04
C ILE A 122 12.71 22.55 1.98
N ASP A 123 11.45 22.82 1.65
CA ASP A 123 10.91 24.18 1.49
C ASP A 123 10.97 24.98 2.79
N GLN A 124 10.80 24.28 3.92
CA GLN A 124 10.86 24.87 5.26
C GLN A 124 12.27 24.82 5.88
N ASN A 125 13.26 24.31 5.15
CA ASN A 125 14.65 24.13 5.58
C ASN A 125 14.78 23.44 6.97
N ILE A 126 14.03 22.36 7.17
CA ILE A 126 13.97 21.64 8.46
C ILE A 126 15.12 20.63 8.51
N GLY A 127 16.30 21.09 8.92
CA GLY A 127 17.43 20.24 9.31
C GLY A 127 18.04 19.37 8.21
N GLU A 128 18.83 18.37 8.62
CA GLU A 128 19.52 17.46 7.72
C GLU A 128 18.65 16.26 7.36
N ILE A 129 18.56 15.97 6.05
CA ILE A 129 17.64 14.97 5.50
C ILE A 129 18.41 13.71 5.09
N LYS A 130 17.93 12.55 5.54
CA LYS A 130 18.33 11.22 5.04
C LYS A 130 17.10 10.49 4.53
N THR A 131 17.11 10.09 3.26
CA THR A 131 16.00 9.38 2.62
C THR A 131 16.35 7.93 2.35
N HIS A 132 15.38 7.04 2.57
CA HIS A 132 15.47 5.63 2.20
C HIS A 132 14.15 5.18 1.59
N GLU A 133 14.15 4.84 0.30
CA GLU A 133 12.95 4.45 -0.43
C GLU A 133 13.00 2.97 -0.82
N THR A 134 11.95 2.23 -0.48
CA THR A 134 11.73 0.85 -0.94
C THR A 134 10.37 0.73 -1.64
N LYS A 135 10.05 -0.43 -2.21
CA LYS A 135 8.74 -0.67 -2.84
C LYS A 135 7.60 -0.55 -1.83
N ASP A 136 7.78 -1.09 -0.64
CA ASP A 136 6.72 -1.20 0.36
C ASP A 136 6.70 0.02 1.30
N ASP A 137 7.88 0.51 1.69
CA ASP A 137 8.01 1.64 2.63
C ASP A 137 8.93 2.73 2.09
N SER A 138 8.55 4.00 2.27
CA SER A 138 9.41 5.15 2.01
C SER A 138 9.65 5.93 3.30
N ILE A 139 10.90 6.01 3.76
CA ILE A 139 11.28 6.61 5.04
C ILE A 139 12.12 7.86 4.80
N ILE A 140 11.76 8.97 5.46
CA ILE A 140 12.53 10.19 5.56
C ILE A 140 12.94 10.35 7.02
N SER A 141 14.24 10.38 7.29
CA SER A 141 14.79 10.70 8.61
C SER A 141 15.37 12.10 8.58
N VAL A 142 14.78 12.98 9.38
CA VAL A 142 15.21 14.38 9.52
C VAL A 142 15.88 14.55 10.87
N HIS A 143 17.11 15.06 10.87
CA HIS A 143 17.82 15.43 12.09
C HIS A 143 17.70 16.93 12.29
N THR A 144 17.00 17.32 13.35
CA THR A 144 16.81 18.71 13.76
C THR A 144 17.55 18.98 15.07
N GLN A 145 17.63 20.25 15.47
CA GLN A 145 18.18 20.63 16.78
C GLN A 145 17.36 20.06 17.95
N ASP A 146 16.06 19.80 17.74
CA ASP A 146 15.13 19.30 18.77
C ASP A 146 15.12 17.77 18.88
N GLY A 147 15.78 17.08 17.94
CA GLY A 147 15.83 15.63 17.86
C GLY A 147 15.57 15.08 16.46
N LYS A 148 15.35 13.77 16.40
CA LYS A 148 15.11 13.04 15.16
C LYS A 148 13.62 12.93 14.87
N ILE A 149 13.22 13.35 13.67
CA ILE A 149 11.88 13.14 13.13
C ILE A 149 11.98 12.07 12.06
N GLN A 150 11.18 11.00 12.18
CA GLN A 150 11.09 9.95 11.19
C GLN A 150 9.71 9.99 10.54
N ILE A 151 9.66 10.19 9.24
CA ILE A 151 8.45 10.15 8.43
C ILE A 151 8.48 8.86 7.63
N SER A 152 7.44 8.04 7.73
CA SER A 152 7.28 6.86 6.90
C SER A 152 5.98 6.95 6.11
N SER A 153 6.06 6.77 4.80
CA SER A 153 4.91 6.66 3.91
C SER A 153 4.69 5.20 3.51
N THR A 154 3.47 4.70 3.72
CA THR A 154 3.05 3.35 3.37
C THR A 154 1.80 3.40 2.48
N PRO A 155 1.70 2.51 1.47
CA PRO A 155 0.52 2.46 0.61
C PRO A 155 -0.66 1.82 1.36
N LEU A 156 -1.84 2.47 1.34
CA LEU A 156 -3.09 1.88 1.81
C LEU A 156 -3.88 1.25 0.65
N THR A 157 -3.98 2.00 -0.45
CA THR A 157 -4.57 1.54 -1.71
C THR A 157 -3.71 2.00 -2.88
N ARG A 158 -4.19 1.81 -4.13
CA ARG A 158 -3.52 2.37 -5.32
C ARG A 158 -3.48 3.90 -5.32
N HIS A 159 -4.46 4.56 -4.68
CA HIS A 159 -4.66 6.01 -4.74
C HIS A 159 -4.61 6.68 -3.36
N THR A 160 -4.33 5.92 -2.30
CA THR A 160 -4.27 6.45 -0.93
C THR A 160 -3.06 5.90 -0.20
N SER A 161 -2.50 6.74 0.66
CA SER A 161 -1.32 6.41 1.45
C SER A 161 -1.48 6.88 2.89
N GLN A 162 -0.70 6.26 3.77
CA GLN A 162 -0.59 6.66 5.16
C GLN A 162 0.79 7.23 5.39
N VAL A 163 0.85 8.44 5.92
CA VAL A 163 2.09 9.08 6.36
C VAL A 163 2.10 9.06 7.89
N ILE A 164 3.10 8.40 8.46
CA ILE A 164 3.32 8.31 9.90
C ILE A 164 4.53 9.17 10.24
N LEU A 165 4.36 10.14 11.12
CA LEU A 165 5.43 10.97 11.64
C LEU A 165 5.71 10.54 13.08
N LYS A 166 6.96 10.16 13.36
CA LYS A 166 7.44 9.77 14.67
C LYS A 166 8.51 10.75 15.12
N THR A 167 8.38 11.24 16.35
CA THR A 167 9.39 12.09 16.98
C THR A 167 9.60 11.67 18.42
N GLU A 168 10.83 11.81 18.91
CA GLU A 168 11.17 11.50 20.31
C GLU A 168 10.62 12.54 21.29
N ARG A 169 10.35 13.76 20.81
CA ARG A 169 9.88 14.90 21.61
C ARG A 169 8.88 15.74 20.83
N ASN A 170 8.01 16.47 21.54
CA ASN A 170 7.07 17.40 20.90
C ASN A 170 7.84 18.56 20.26
N SER A 171 8.04 18.49 18.95
CA SER A 171 8.78 19.50 18.19
C SER A 171 7.82 20.40 17.42
N PRO A 172 8.01 21.74 17.43
CA PRO A 172 7.19 22.64 16.62
C PRO A 172 7.32 22.36 15.12
N TYR A 173 8.43 21.76 14.67
CA TYR A 173 8.64 21.36 13.28
C TYR A 173 7.65 20.29 12.82
N LEU A 174 7.21 19.40 13.74
CA LEU A 174 6.24 18.35 13.43
C LEU A 174 4.91 18.95 12.95
N ASN A 175 4.38 19.92 13.70
CA ASN A 175 3.11 20.57 13.36
C ASN A 175 3.22 21.34 12.05
N LYS A 176 4.37 21.97 11.76
CA LYS A 176 4.58 22.69 10.50
C LYS A 176 4.60 21.75 9.29
N ILE A 177 5.28 20.60 9.41
CA ILE A 177 5.29 19.57 8.36
C ILE A 177 3.87 19.08 8.09
N ILE A 178 3.11 18.82 9.15
CA ILE A 178 1.73 18.30 9.02
C ILE A 178 0.81 19.32 8.38
N SER A 179 0.87 20.59 8.81
CA SER A 179 0.07 21.65 8.22
C SER A 179 0.34 21.81 6.73
N TYR A 180 1.62 21.77 6.33
CA TYR A 180 2.02 21.87 4.93
C TYR A 180 1.50 20.69 4.10
N ILE A 181 1.65 19.46 4.60
CA ILE A 181 1.14 18.26 3.91
C ILE A 181 -0.37 18.37 3.72
N LYS A 182 -1.11 18.79 4.75
CA LYS A 182 -2.58 18.97 4.66
C LYS A 182 -2.97 20.07 3.69
N GLU A 183 -2.23 21.17 3.64
CA GLU A 183 -2.47 22.25 2.69
C GLU A 183 -2.28 21.78 1.25
N LYS A 184 -1.22 21.02 0.97
CA LYS A 184 -0.97 20.44 -0.35
C LYS A 184 -1.98 19.37 -0.73
N GLU A 185 -2.40 18.53 0.21
CA GLU A 185 -3.50 17.58 -0.03
C GLU A 185 -4.80 18.31 -0.38
N HIS A 186 -5.15 19.35 0.36
CA HIS A 186 -6.34 20.15 0.08
C HIS A 186 -6.24 20.79 -1.32
N SER A 187 -5.09 21.37 -1.67
CA SER A 187 -4.86 21.91 -3.01
C SER A 187 -4.97 20.86 -4.12
N PHE A 188 -4.57 19.62 -3.85
CA PHE A 188 -4.70 18.51 -4.80
C PHE A 188 -6.16 18.10 -5.01
N LEU A 189 -6.98 18.12 -3.97
CA LEU A 189 -8.40 17.77 -4.04
C LEU A 189 -9.27 18.84 -4.74
N GLN A 190 -8.78 20.08 -4.83
CA GLN A 190 -9.49 21.19 -5.48
C GLN A 190 -9.23 21.29 -6.99
N TYR A 191 -8.29 20.51 -7.53
CA TYR A 191 -7.90 20.52 -8.95
C TYR A 191 -8.63 19.41 -9.72
#